data_AF-A0A961TNF0-F1
#
_entry.id   AF-A0A961TNF0-F1
#
_cell.length_a   1.000
_cell.length_b   1.000
_cell.length_c   1.000
_cell.angle_alpha   90.00
_cell.angle_beta   90.00
_cell.angle_gamma   90.00
#
_symmetry.space_group_name_H-M   'P 1'
#
loop_
_entity.id
_entity.type
_entity.pdbx_description
1 polymer ?
#
loop_
_entity_poly.entity_id
_entity_poly.type
_entity_poly.pdbx_seq_one_letter_code
_entity_poly.pdbx_strand_id
1 'polypeptide(L)'
;MTETITFDVEDWRQLSGSDKRAIRHLQKALNDFEPLAKFAGLGQTGVDNLIVKGLAEQGGSCRPSVAPIGYRLTKKGWLAAEWCAGRRPREYPAN
;
A
#
# COMPACT_ATOMS: atom_id res chain seq x y z
N MET A 1 -19.30 -13.88 9.23
CA MET A 1 -19.00 -12.62 9.93
C MET A 1 -18.03 -11.87 9.05
N THR A 2 -18.41 -10.70 8.54
CA THR A 2 -17.51 -9.85 7.74
C THR A 2 -16.57 -9.13 8.70
N GLU A 3 -15.29 -9.48 8.69
CA GLU A 3 -14.27 -8.72 9.45
C GLU A 3 -14.16 -7.31 8.85
N THR A 4 -14.39 -6.26 9.64
CA THR A 4 -14.14 -4.90 9.17
C THR A 4 -12.65 -4.65 9.13
N ILE A 5 -12.12 -4.21 7.99
CA ILE A 5 -10.71 -3.81 7.90
C ILE A 5 -10.60 -2.37 8.37
N THR A 6 -9.85 -2.16 9.45
CA THR A 6 -9.60 -0.84 10.04
C THR A 6 -8.12 -0.44 9.92
N PHE A 7 -7.88 0.86 10.07
CA PHE A 7 -6.55 1.45 10.23
C PHE A 7 -6.68 2.63 11.19
N ASP A 8 -5.96 2.57 12.30
CA ASP A 8 -6.12 3.51 13.41
C ASP A 8 -4.85 4.31 13.75
N VAL A 9 -4.89 5.06 14.86
CA VAL A 9 -3.77 5.88 15.33
C VAL A 9 -2.55 5.03 15.68
N GLU A 10 -2.74 3.83 16.23
CA GLU A 10 -1.64 2.95 16.63
C GLU A 10 -0.94 2.39 15.40
N ASP A 11 -1.71 1.89 14.43
CA ASP A 11 -1.19 1.50 13.11
C ASP A 11 -0.37 2.63 12.48
N TRP A 12 -0.91 3.87 12.51
CA TRP A 12 -0.23 5.04 11.96
C TRP A 12 1.09 5.38 12.66
N ARG A 13 1.17 5.23 13.99
CA ARG A 13 2.37 5.49 14.78
C ARG A 13 3.46 4.45 14.54
N GLN A 14 3.09 3.23 14.15
CA GLN A 14 4.03 2.17 13.79
C GLN A 14 4.63 2.32 12.38
N LEU A 15 4.18 3.32 11.60
CA LEU A 15 4.73 3.61 10.28
C LEU A 15 5.91 4.58 10.38
N SER A 16 7.04 4.16 9.83
CA SER A 16 8.20 5.01 9.62
C SER A 16 7.91 6.09 8.56
N GLY A 17 8.77 7.12 8.50
CA GLY A 17 8.71 8.11 7.41
C GLY A 17 8.88 7.49 6.02
N SER A 18 9.67 6.41 5.92
CA SER A 18 9.85 5.64 4.70
C SER A 18 8.60 4.88 4.30
N ASP A 19 7.89 4.26 5.25
CA ASP A 19 6.62 3.57 4.99
C ASP A 19 5.58 4.55 4.45
N LYS A 20 5.45 5.72 5.10
CA LYS A 20 4.55 6.79 4.67
C LYS A 20 4.89 7.33 3.28
N ARG A 21 6.17 7.33 2.91
CA ARG A 21 6.61 7.69 1.55
C ARG A 21 6.23 6.60 0.56
N ALA A 22 6.53 5.34 0.87
CA ALA A 22 6.21 4.18 0.03
C ALA A 22 4.71 4.06 -0.26
N ILE A 23 3.86 4.25 0.77
CA ILE A 23 2.40 4.26 0.63
C ILE A 23 1.95 5.32 -0.38
N ARG A 24 2.49 6.55 -0.29
CA ARG A 24 2.17 7.64 -1.25
C ARG A 24 2.62 7.34 -2.68
N HIS A 25 3.69 6.57 -2.86
CA HIS A 25 4.09 6.11 -4.19
C HIS A 25 3.11 5.05 -4.72
N LEU A 26 2.84 4.00 -3.95
CA LEU A 26 1.93 2.92 -4.37
C LEU A 26 0.47 3.37 -4.51
N GLN A 27 0.04 4.43 -3.82
CA GLN A 27 -1.29 5.03 -4.02
C GLN A 27 -1.53 5.46 -5.48
N LYS A 28 -0.46 5.80 -6.21
CA LYS A 28 -0.54 6.16 -7.64
C LYS A 28 -0.80 4.97 -8.56
N ALA A 29 -0.72 3.73 -8.05
CA ALA A 29 -0.98 2.51 -8.81
C ALA A 29 -2.49 2.24 -9.03
N LEU A 30 -3.39 3.02 -8.41
CA LEU A 30 -4.85 2.96 -8.65
C LEU A 30 -5.49 1.55 -8.65
N ASN A 31 -5.01 0.66 -7.77
CA ASN A 31 -5.40 -0.77 -7.62
C ASN A 31 -4.80 -1.78 -8.60
N ASP A 32 -3.98 -1.33 -9.54
CA ASP A 32 -3.21 -2.23 -10.41
C ASP A 32 -1.90 -2.66 -9.74
N PHE A 33 -1.44 -3.86 -10.08
CA PHE A 33 -0.11 -4.35 -9.69
C PHE A 33 0.96 -3.68 -10.57
N GLU A 34 1.38 -2.46 -10.21
CA GLU A 34 2.39 -1.72 -10.95
C GLU A 34 3.82 -2.17 -10.55
N PRO A 35 4.74 -2.34 -11.52
CA PRO A 35 6.11 -2.73 -11.21
C PRO A 35 6.88 -1.58 -10.54
N LEU A 36 7.80 -1.92 -9.62
CA LEU A 36 8.60 -0.91 -8.89
C LEU A 36 9.40 0.03 -9.79
N ALA A 37 9.76 -0.44 -10.99
CA ALA A 37 10.44 0.38 -12.00
C ALA A 37 9.68 1.67 -12.36
N LYS A 38 8.36 1.76 -12.09
CA LYS A 38 7.56 2.98 -12.26
C LYS A 38 7.64 3.96 -11.10
N PHE A 39 8.13 3.53 -9.93
CA PHE A 39 8.17 4.32 -8.71
C PHE A 39 9.60 4.74 -8.36
N ALA A 40 10.05 5.85 -8.97
CA ALA A 40 11.34 6.44 -8.61
C ALA A 40 11.40 6.76 -7.09
N GLY A 41 12.39 6.20 -6.41
CA GLY A 41 12.59 6.36 -4.96
C GLY A 41 11.88 5.32 -4.07
N LEU A 42 11.20 4.32 -4.66
CA LEU A 42 10.65 3.18 -3.94
C LEU A 42 11.47 1.92 -4.26
N GLY A 43 12.34 1.54 -3.34
CA GLY A 43 13.12 0.30 -3.43
C GLY A 43 12.33 -0.93 -2.95
N GLN A 44 12.84 -2.11 -3.30
CA GLN A 44 12.26 -3.41 -2.92
C GLN A 44 11.98 -3.51 -1.42
N THR A 45 12.97 -3.17 -0.58
CA THR A 45 12.85 -3.18 0.89
C THR A 45 11.68 -2.32 1.41
N GLY A 46 11.40 -1.20 0.74
CA GLY A 46 10.28 -0.33 1.12
C GLY A 46 8.93 -1.01 0.90
N VAL A 47 8.80 -1.81 -0.16
CA VAL A 47 7.56 -2.54 -0.44
C VAL A 47 7.47 -3.82 0.38
N ASP A 48 8.57 -4.53 0.60
CA ASP A 48 8.60 -5.70 1.46
C ASP A 48 8.12 -5.35 2.88
N ASN A 49 8.56 -4.20 3.42
CA ASN A 49 8.09 -3.70 4.71
C ASN A 49 6.58 -3.44 4.73
N LEU A 50 6.01 -2.91 3.63
CA LEU A 50 4.57 -2.70 3.53
C LEU A 50 3.81 -4.03 3.41
N ILE A 51 4.36 -5.02 2.71
CA ILE A 51 3.79 -6.37 2.61
C ILE A 51 3.77 -7.03 4.00
N VAL A 52 4.88 -7.00 4.74
CA VAL A 52 4.98 -7.54 6.11
C VAL A 52 3.95 -6.88 7.04
N LYS A 53 3.69 -5.58 6.87
CA LYS A 53 2.68 -4.83 7.63
C LYS A 53 1.24 -5.02 7.12
N GLY A 54 1.01 -5.83 6.08
CA GLY A 54 -0.30 -6.06 5.48
C GLY A 54 -0.88 -4.86 4.72
N LEU A 55 -0.04 -3.88 4.35
CA LEU A 55 -0.42 -2.64 3.66
C LEU A 55 -0.25 -2.72 2.16
N ALA A 56 0.58 -3.65 1.68
CA ALA A 56 0.76 -3.91 0.26
C ALA A 56 0.70 -5.40 -0.03
N GLU A 57 0.49 -5.74 -1.28
CA GLU A 57 0.57 -7.11 -1.77
C GLU A 57 1.29 -7.15 -3.12
N GLN A 58 1.91 -8.29 -3.40
CA GLN A 58 2.57 -8.58 -4.67
C GLN A 58 1.72 -9.49 -5.54
N GLY A 59 1.85 -9.35 -6.86
CA GLY A 59 1.10 -10.15 -7.82
C GLY A 59 1.68 -10.03 -9.23
N GLY A 60 0.97 -10.62 -10.19
CA GLY A 60 1.31 -10.48 -11.60
C GLY A 60 1.22 -9.02 -12.02
N SER A 61 2.31 -8.49 -12.59
CA SER A 61 2.39 -7.10 -13.02
C SER A 61 1.35 -6.78 -14.10
N CYS A 62 0.76 -5.59 -14.04
CA CYS A 62 -0.06 -5.06 -15.14
C CYS A 62 0.79 -4.72 -16.39
N ARG A 63 2.14 -4.75 -16.26
CA ARG A 63 3.12 -4.51 -17.32
C ARG A 63 4.19 -5.60 -17.31
N PRO A 64 3.85 -6.84 -17.70
CA PRO A 64 4.78 -7.96 -17.63
C PRO A 64 6.04 -7.77 -18.50
N SER A 65 5.96 -6.94 -19.56
CA SER A 65 7.09 -6.55 -20.40
C SER A 65 8.10 -5.62 -19.71
N VAL A 66 7.72 -4.95 -18.62
CA VAL A 66 8.61 -4.10 -17.81
C VAL A 66 9.19 -4.90 -16.65
N ALA A 67 8.34 -5.60 -15.91
CA ALA A 67 8.74 -6.56 -14.89
C ALA A 67 7.60 -7.56 -14.67
N PRO A 68 7.88 -8.83 -14.34
CA PRO A 68 6.86 -9.86 -14.16
C PRO A 68 6.02 -9.66 -12.89
N ILE A 69 6.60 -9.01 -11.87
CA ILE A 69 5.98 -8.77 -10.56
C ILE A 69 5.59 -7.30 -10.45
N GLY A 70 4.37 -7.06 -9.96
CA GLY A 70 3.87 -5.75 -9.61
C GLY A 70 3.36 -5.73 -8.17
N TYR A 71 3.11 -4.51 -7.69
CA TYR A 71 2.75 -4.26 -6.30
C TYR A 71 1.60 -3.27 -6.23
N ARG A 72 0.70 -3.47 -5.26
CA ARG A 72 -0.40 -2.55 -4.98
C ARG A 72 -0.68 -2.44 -3.49
N LEU A 73 -1.42 -1.41 -3.10
CA LEU A 73 -1.94 -1.29 -1.73
C LEU A 73 -3.07 -2.28 -1.49
N THR A 74 -3.09 -2.88 -0.30
CA THR A 74 -4.27 -3.63 0.18
C THR A 74 -5.38 -2.66 0.58
N LYS A 75 -6.56 -3.17 0.95
CA LYS A 75 -7.63 -2.35 1.56
C LYS A 75 -7.11 -1.57 2.79
N LYS A 76 -6.31 -2.21 3.66
CA LYS A 76 -5.65 -1.56 4.81
C LYS A 76 -4.62 -0.52 4.36
N GLY A 77 -3.86 -0.80 3.29
CA GLY A 77 -2.92 0.15 2.69
C GLY A 77 -3.58 1.42 2.17
N TRP A 78 -4.77 1.32 1.58
CA TRP A 78 -5.55 2.48 1.14
C TRP A 78 -6.01 3.35 2.31
N LEU A 79 -6.42 2.73 3.42
CA LEU A 79 -6.72 3.48 4.63
C LEU A 79 -5.48 4.22 5.16
N ALA A 80 -4.33 3.57 5.17
CA ALA A 80 -3.07 4.22 5.52
C ALA A 80 -2.73 5.39 4.58
N ALA A 81 -3.06 5.27 3.29
CA ALA A 81 -2.86 6.34 2.31
C ALA A 81 -3.80 7.54 2.54
N GLU A 82 -5.05 7.31 2.94
CA GLU A 82 -5.98 8.37 3.32
C GLU A 82 -5.49 9.12 4.57
N TRP A 83 -4.98 8.40 5.57
CA TRP A 83 -4.33 8.98 6.74
C TRP A 83 -3.11 9.82 6.38
N CYS A 84 -2.25 9.33 5.48
CA CYS A 84 -1.11 10.09 4.92
C CYS A 84 -1.55 11.40 4.26
N ALA A 85 -2.75 11.46 3.70
CA ALA A 85 -3.31 12.64 3.05
C ALA A 85 -4.04 13.58 4.03
N GLY A 86 -4.01 13.30 5.34
CA GLY A 86 -4.71 14.08 6.36
C GLY A 86 -6.23 13.87 6.39
N ARG A 87 -6.73 12.82 5.73
CA ARG A 87 -8.16 12.47 5.76
C ARG A 87 -8.46 11.68 7.04
N ARG A 88 -9.58 12.00 7.69
CA ARG A 88 -10.08 11.30 8.90
C ARG A 88 -10.44 9.83 8.58
N PRO A 89 -10.51 8.93 9.59
CA PRO A 89 -10.71 7.50 9.37
C PRO A 89 -11.99 7.21 8.58
N ARG A 90 -11.89 6.29 7.62
CA ARG A 90 -13.02 5.63 6.96
C ARG A 90 -12.92 4.14 7.25
N GLU A 91 -14.05 3.45 7.38
CA GLU A 91 -14.10 2.00 7.54
C GLU A 91 -14.58 1.38 6.23
N TYR A 92 -14.00 0.25 5.81
CA TYR A 92 -14.43 -0.47 4.61
C TYR A 92 -14.89 -1.89 4.99
N PRO A 93 -15.99 -2.40 4.40
CA PRO A 93 -16.42 -3.77 4.60
C PRO A 93 -15.43 -4.75 3.94
N ALA A 94 -15.12 -5.86 4.63
CA ALA A 94 -14.48 -6.99 3.96
C ALA A 94 -15.48 -7.66 3.01
N ASN A 95 -15.48 -7.25 1.75
CA ASN A 95 -15.89 -8.11 0.64
C ASN A 95 -15.02 -9.35 0.58
#